data_AF-A0A0A9XXK6-F1
#
_entry.id   AF-A0A0A9XXK6-F1
#
_cell.length_a   1.000
_cell.length_b   1.000
_cell.length_c   1.000
_cell.angle_alpha   90.00
_cell.angle_beta   90.00
_cell.angle_gamma   90.00
#
_symmetry.space_group_name_H-M   'P 1'
#
loop_
_entity.id
_entity.type
_entity.pdbx_description
1 polymer ?
#
loop_
_entity_poly.entity_id
_entity_poly.type
_entity_poly.pdbx_seq_one_letter_code
_entity_poly.pdbx_strand_id
1 'polypeptide(L)'
;NLSKDTWMFSPGTTADHVSSLETEPMVQSRDHLNPGYRSQLDDLVATYLNLFSKSPGCTDVVEHCILTGDAQPIKQRYYPVSPAMQEIINRELDQMLADGIVEPSNSP
;
A
#
# COMPACT_ATOMS: atom_id res chain seq x y z
N ASN A 1 14.06 -1.20 37.49
CA ASN A 1 14.02 0.28 37.40
C ASN A 1 14.49 0.69 36.01
N LEU A 2 13.64 0.48 35.00
CA LEU A 2 13.83 1.01 33.65
C LEU A 2 12.45 1.56 33.25
N SER A 3 12.38 2.88 33.11
CA SER A 3 11.19 3.63 32.71
C SER A 3 10.82 3.27 31.28
N LYS A 4 9.53 3.13 31.02
CA LYS A 4 8.95 2.81 29.72
C LYS A 4 9.37 3.88 28.70
N ASP A 5 10.04 3.46 27.64
CA ASP A 5 10.23 4.25 26.42
C ASP A 5 8.86 4.47 25.77
N THR A 6 8.22 5.57 26.15
CA THR A 6 7.06 6.11 25.49
C THR A 6 7.51 6.70 24.16
N TRP A 7 7.19 6.01 23.06
CA TRP A 7 7.29 6.59 21.72
C TRP A 7 6.30 7.77 21.63
N MET A 8 6.83 8.98 21.76
CA MET A 8 6.07 10.22 21.60
C MET A 8 6.15 10.66 20.14
N PHE A 9 5.08 10.43 19.37
CA PHE A 9 4.87 11.23 18.16
C PHE A 9 4.60 12.67 18.60
N SER A 10 5.24 13.64 17.94
CA SER A 10 5.20 15.06 18.26
C SER A 10 3.77 15.53 18.59
N PRO A 11 3.55 16.31 19.68
CA PRO A 11 2.21 16.64 20.18
C PRO A 11 1.53 17.77 19.38
N GLY A 12 1.60 17.68 18.05
CA GLY A 12 1.03 18.65 17.12
C GLY A 12 0.22 18.03 15.97
N THR A 13 0.12 16.70 15.89
CA THR A 13 -0.68 16.05 14.85
C THR A 13 -1.95 15.48 15.48
N THR A 14 -3.03 16.25 15.38
CA THR A 14 -4.39 15.74 15.59
C THR A 14 -4.61 14.52 14.70
N ALA A 15 -5.00 13.42 15.33
CA ALA A 15 -5.13 12.09 14.76
C ALA A 15 -6.36 11.93 13.84
N ASP A 16 -6.54 12.83 12.88
CA ASP A 16 -7.59 12.75 11.85
C ASP A 16 -7.07 12.81 10.41
N HIS A 17 -5.74 12.92 10.23
CA HIS A 17 -5.13 12.74 8.91
C HIS A 17 -4.09 11.62 9.00
N VAL A 18 -4.57 10.38 9.14
CA VAL A 18 -3.96 9.33 8.33
C VAL A 18 -4.21 9.82 6.91
N SER A 19 -3.16 10.34 6.26
CA SER A 19 -3.21 10.69 4.85
C SER A 19 -3.55 9.41 4.11
N SER A 20 -4.86 9.17 3.94
CA SER A 20 -5.37 8.37 2.86
C SER A 20 -4.57 8.81 1.64
N LEU A 21 -4.11 7.82 0.90
CA LEU A 21 -3.42 8.00 -0.37
C LEU A 21 -4.44 8.48 -1.40
N GLU A 22 -5.13 9.57 -1.08
CA GLU A 22 -5.85 10.39 -2.02
C GLU A 22 -4.75 11.04 -2.85
N THR A 23 -4.56 10.50 -4.04
CA THR A 23 -3.83 11.13 -5.14
C THR A 23 -4.55 12.42 -5.53
N GLU A 24 -4.54 13.41 -4.63
CA GLU A 24 -4.64 14.81 -4.97
C GLU A 24 -3.31 15.22 -5.65
N PRO A 25 -3.33 16.18 -6.59
CA PRO A 25 -2.27 16.33 -7.58
C PRO A 25 -0.92 16.40 -6.88
N MET A 26 0.04 15.56 -7.32
CA MET A 26 1.42 15.49 -6.81
C MET A 26 2.20 16.82 -6.89
N VAL A 27 1.53 17.91 -7.31
CA VAL A 27 2.05 19.26 -7.48
C VAL A 27 1.31 20.19 -6.53
N GLN A 28 1.94 20.53 -5.40
CA GLN A 28 1.34 21.32 -4.34
C GLN A 28 1.25 22.83 -4.62
N SER A 29 2.06 23.38 -5.55
CA SER A 29 1.94 24.78 -5.96
C SER A 29 2.62 25.03 -7.30
N ARG A 30 1.97 25.84 -8.14
CA ARG A 30 2.46 26.25 -9.46
C ARG A 30 2.57 27.77 -9.58
N ASP A 31 2.21 28.51 -8.54
CA ASP A 31 1.91 29.94 -8.63
C ASP A 31 3.13 30.83 -8.76
N HIS A 32 4.27 30.34 -8.28
CA HIS A 32 5.55 31.04 -8.30
C HIS A 32 6.41 30.68 -9.53
N LEU A 33 5.91 29.82 -10.42
CA LEU A 33 6.65 29.40 -11.60
C LEU A 33 6.46 30.38 -12.77
N ASN A 34 7.58 30.73 -13.41
CA ASN A 34 7.55 31.38 -14.72
C ASN A 34 6.74 30.52 -15.71
N PRO A 35 5.91 31.13 -16.58
CA PRO A 35 5.20 30.43 -17.65
C PRO A 35 5.98 29.31 -18.37
N GLY A 36 7.27 29.51 -18.65
CA GLY A 36 8.10 28.48 -19.29
C GLY A 36 8.28 27.22 -18.44
N TYR A 37 8.54 27.36 -17.15
CA TYR A 37 8.68 26.22 -16.22
C TYR A 37 7.34 25.57 -15.89
N ARG A 38 6.24 26.34 -15.91
CA ARG A 38 4.88 25.79 -15.77
C ARG A 38 4.56 24.80 -16.89
N SER A 39 4.87 25.17 -18.13
CA SER A 39 4.65 24.30 -19.29
C SER A 39 5.49 23.03 -19.20
N GLN A 40 6.78 23.15 -18.85
CA GLN A 40 7.65 21.97 -18.69
C GLN A 40 7.16 21.02 -17.59
N LEU A 41 6.65 21.57 -16.49
CA LEU A 41 6.07 20.78 -15.41
C LEU A 41 4.78 20.08 -15.86
N ASP A 42 3.90 20.77 -16.59
CA ASP A 42 2.70 20.15 -17.17
C ASP A 42 3.03 18.97 -18.08
N ASP A 43 4.00 19.17 -18.97
CA ASP A 43 4.43 18.13 -19.91
C ASP A 43 4.98 16.92 -19.16
N LEU A 44 5.78 17.14 -18.12
CA LEU A 44 6.33 16.07 -17.28
C LEU A 44 5.22 15.31 -16.54
N VAL A 45 4.31 16.05 -15.90
CA VAL A 45 3.18 15.49 -15.16
C VAL A 45 2.30 14.68 -16.12
N ALA A 46 1.91 15.23 -17.27
CA ALA A 46 1.13 14.53 -18.27
C ALA A 46 1.84 13.27 -18.80
N THR A 47 3.17 13.31 -18.94
CA THR A 47 3.96 12.17 -19.45
C THR A 47 4.04 11.02 -18.45
N TYR A 48 4.20 11.32 -17.16
CA TYR A 48 4.56 10.31 -16.15
C TYR A 48 3.44 9.99 -15.16
N LEU A 49 2.35 10.76 -15.10
CA LEU A 49 1.25 10.50 -14.16
C LEU A 49 0.62 9.12 -14.34
N ASN A 50 0.58 8.61 -15.57
CA ASN A 50 0.04 7.28 -15.86
C ASN A 50 0.87 6.14 -15.27
N LEU A 51 2.13 6.38 -14.87
CA LEU A 51 2.97 5.40 -14.20
C LEU A 51 2.60 5.23 -12.73
N PHE A 52 1.97 6.23 -12.13
CA PHE A 52 1.53 6.22 -10.74
C PHE A 52 0.09 5.71 -10.66
N SER A 53 -0.09 4.40 -10.89
CA SER A 53 -1.38 3.75 -10.67
C SER A 53 -1.70 3.67 -9.18
N LYS A 54 -3.01 3.73 -8.85
CA LYS A 54 -3.49 3.45 -7.48
C LYS A 54 -3.38 1.98 -7.12
N SER A 55 -3.52 1.10 -8.11
CA SER A 55 -3.31 -0.33 -7.97
C SER A 55 -1.82 -0.67 -8.07
N PRO A 56 -1.35 -1.69 -7.34
CA PRO A 56 0.01 -2.19 -7.50
C PRO A 56 0.21 -2.74 -8.93
N GLY A 57 1.37 -2.47 -9.51
CA GLY A 57 1.79 -3.10 -10.77
C GLY A 57 2.38 -4.50 -10.53
N CYS A 58 2.39 -5.33 -11.57
CA CYS A 58 3.09 -6.61 -11.62
C CYS A 58 4.10 -6.61 -12.77
N THR A 59 5.23 -7.31 -12.61
CA THR A 59 6.26 -7.46 -13.65
C THR A 59 6.39 -8.92 -14.04
N ASP A 60 6.39 -9.20 -15.34
CA ASP A 60 6.56 -10.56 -15.88
C ASP A 60 8.03 -10.91 -16.13
N VAL A 61 8.98 -10.04 -15.73
CA VAL A 61 10.41 -10.19 -16.02
C VAL A 61 11.08 -11.27 -15.15
N VAL A 62 10.61 -11.46 -13.93
CA VAL A 62 11.20 -12.41 -12.98
C VAL A 62 10.15 -12.96 -12.02
N GLU A 63 10.23 -14.27 -11.78
CA GLU A 63 9.47 -14.93 -10.73
C GLU A 63 10.39 -15.20 -9.54
N HIS A 64 9.92 -14.87 -8.33
CA HIS A 64 10.68 -15.10 -7.11
C HIS A 64 10.43 -16.50 -6.56
N CYS A 65 11.50 -17.30 -6.39
CA CYS A 65 11.43 -18.61 -5.76
C CYS A 65 11.98 -18.55 -4.33
N ILE A 66 11.18 -19.00 -3.35
CA ILE A 66 11.59 -19.12 -1.95
C ILE A 66 12.17 -20.52 -1.72
N LEU A 67 13.45 -20.58 -1.35
CA LEU A 67 14.14 -21.85 -1.09
C LEU A 67 13.88 -22.33 0.35
N THR A 68 13.02 -23.34 0.52
CA THR A 68 12.67 -23.90 1.83
C THR A 68 13.55 -25.08 2.28
N GLY A 69 14.45 -25.57 1.42
CA GLY A 69 15.31 -26.73 1.71
C GLY A 69 14.51 -27.99 2.03
N ASP A 70 14.88 -28.70 3.09
CA ASP A 70 14.21 -29.93 3.54
C ASP A 70 13.03 -29.69 4.51
N ALA A 71 12.67 -28.43 4.76
CA ALA A 71 11.59 -28.09 5.68
C ALA A 71 10.24 -28.61 5.17
N GLN A 72 9.54 -29.38 6.01
CA GLN A 72 8.22 -29.91 5.70
C GLN A 72 7.15 -28.82 5.86
N PRO A 73 6.06 -28.83 5.05
CA PRO A 73 4.94 -27.93 5.22
C PRO A 73 4.33 -28.03 6.63
N ILE A 74 3.92 -26.88 7.17
CA ILE A 74 3.28 -26.79 8.49
C ILE A 74 1.90 -26.20 8.32
N LYS A 75 0.87 -27.02 8.55
CA LYS A 75 -0.52 -26.56 8.59
C LYS A 75 -0.86 -26.01 9.96
N GLN A 76 -1.14 -24.70 10.03
CA GLN A 76 -1.59 -24.03 11.24
C GLN A 76 -3.06 -23.66 11.17
N ARG A 77 -3.79 -23.84 12.28
CA ARG A 77 -5.19 -23.40 12.38
C ARG A 77 -5.25 -21.87 12.47
N TYR A 78 -6.16 -21.26 11.71
CA TYR A 78 -6.45 -19.83 11.83
C TYR A 78 -7.04 -19.49 13.21
N TYR A 79 -6.73 -18.31 13.72
CA TYR A 79 -7.31 -17.82 14.97
C TYR A 79 -8.70 -17.22 14.71
N PRO A 80 -9.73 -17.58 15.51
CA PRO A 80 -11.03 -16.93 15.41
C PRO A 80 -10.93 -15.43 15.69
N VAL A 81 -11.58 -14.63 14.85
CA VAL A 81 -11.72 -13.18 15.01
C VAL A 81 -13.17 -12.83 15.34
N SER A 82 -13.40 -11.62 15.87
CA SER A 82 -14.76 -11.13 16.11
C SER A 82 -15.51 -10.92 14.78
N PRO A 83 -16.86 -10.96 14.78
CA PRO A 83 -17.64 -10.75 13.55
C PRO A 83 -17.33 -9.44 12.82
N ALA A 84 -17.17 -8.33 13.56
CA ALA A 84 -16.83 -7.04 12.98
C ALA A 84 -15.46 -7.04 12.27
N MET A 85 -14.47 -7.74 12.83
CA MET A 85 -13.17 -7.89 12.19
C MET A 85 -13.23 -8.82 10.97
N GLN A 86 -14.04 -9.88 11.05
CA GLN A 86 -14.24 -10.80 9.92
C GLN A 86 -14.83 -10.09 8.71
N GLU A 87 -15.78 -9.17 8.91
CA GLU A 87 -16.38 -8.37 7.84
C GLU A 87 -15.33 -7.50 7.13
N ILE A 88 -14.43 -6.88 7.89
CA ILE A 88 -13.32 -6.08 7.34
C ILE A 88 -12.39 -6.99 6.54
N ILE A 89 -11.96 -8.12 7.12
CA ILE A 89 -11.06 -9.07 6.45
C ILE A 89 -11.65 -9.54 5.11
N ASN A 90 -12.93 -9.90 5.10
CA ASN A 90 -13.60 -10.37 3.89
C ASN A 90 -13.64 -9.28 2.82
N ARG A 91 -13.95 -8.03 3.19
CA ARG A 91 -13.96 -6.91 2.25
C ARG A 91 -12.58 -6.66 1.63
N GLU A 92 -11.53 -6.65 2.44
CA GLU A 92 -10.17 -6.45 1.93
C GLU A 92 -9.74 -7.64 1.05
N LEU A 93 -10.10 -8.87 1.43
CA LEU A 93 -9.83 -10.06 0.63
C LEU A 93 -10.52 -10.01 -0.74
N ASP A 94 -11.78 -9.59 -0.79
CA ASP A 94 -12.54 -9.42 -2.03
C ASP A 94 -11.88 -8.38 -2.95
N GLN A 95 -11.37 -7.29 -2.38
CA GLN A 95 -10.60 -6.29 -3.14
C GLN A 95 -9.29 -6.86 -3.68
N MET A 96 -8.53 -7.60 -2.86
CA MET A 96 -7.28 -8.23 -3.30
C MET A 96 -7.48 -9.29 -4.37
N LEU A 97 -8.61 -10.02 -4.33
CA LEU A 97 -9.02 -10.96 -5.38
C LEU A 97 -9.35 -10.22 -6.67
N ALA A 98 -10.10 -9.12 -6.59
CA ALA A 98 -10.46 -8.29 -7.75
C ALA A 98 -9.22 -7.65 -8.40
N ASP A 99 -8.23 -7.25 -7.59
CA ASP A 99 -6.97 -6.66 -8.04
C ASP A 99 -5.94 -7.71 -8.52
N GLY A 100 -6.25 -9.00 -8.41
CA GLY A 100 -5.36 -10.09 -8.84
C GLY A 100 -4.12 -10.28 -7.97
N ILE A 101 -4.13 -9.77 -6.73
CA ILE A 101 -3.02 -9.86 -5.78
C ILE A 101 -2.97 -11.25 -5.12
N VAL A 102 -4.12 -11.90 -4.93
CA VAL A 102 -4.25 -13.24 -4.33
C VAL A 102 -5.15 -14.13 -5.16
N GLU A 103 -4.98 -15.44 -4.99
CA GLU A 103 -5.80 -16.46 -5.65
C GLU A 103 -6.10 -17.64 -4.71
N PRO A 104 -7.19 -18.39 -4.95
CA PRO A 104 -7.45 -19.63 -4.24
C PRO A 104 -6.35 -20.67 -4.51
N SER A 105 -5.88 -21.32 -3.45
CA SER A 105 -4.88 -22.39 -3.55
C SER A 105 -5.23 -23.57 -2.63
N ASN A 106 -4.64 -24.74 -2.90
CA ASN A 106 -4.79 -25.93 -2.08
C ASN A 106 -3.41 -26.37 -1.59
N SER A 107 -2.96 -25.79 -0.48
CA SER A 107 -1.66 -26.08 0.14
C SER A 107 -1.72 -27.29 1.09
N PRO A 108 -0.62 -28.08 1.20
CA PRO A 108 -0.52 -29.23 2.08
C PRO A 108 -0.51 -28.87 3.58
#